data_AF-A0A920NZR9-F1
#
_entry.id   AF-A0A920NZR9-F1
#
_cell.length_a   1.000
_cell.length_b   1.000
_cell.length_c   1.000
_cell.angle_alpha   90.00
_cell.angle_beta   90.00
_cell.angle_gamma   90.00
#
_symmetry.space_group_name_H-M   'P 1'
#
loop_
_entity.id
_entity.type
_entity.pdbx_description
1 polymer ?
#
loop_
_entity_poly.entity_id
_entity_poly.type
_entity_poly.pdbx_seq_one_letter_code
_entity_poly.pdbx_strand_id
1 'polypeptide(L)' 'MQQTFGTGAATNSTKGIYHADLFMVIGANPTNAHPVTGAKIKQQVMKGKKLIVLDPNFH' A
#
# COMPACT_ATOMS: atom_id res chain seq x y z
N MET A 1 -0.90 5.85 -15.34
CA MET A 1 -1.93 6.71 -14.72
C MET A 1 -2.34 7.89 -15.59
N GLN A 2 -1.41 8.60 -16.26
CA GLN A 2 -1.73 9.80 -17.06
C GLN A 2 -2.90 9.61 -18.05
N GLN A 3 -2.94 8.50 -18.78
CA GLN A 3 -4.01 8.21 -19.75
C GLN A 3 -5.38 7.93 -19.10
N THR A 4 -5.40 7.45 -17.86
CA THR A 4 -6.63 7.05 -17.17
C THR A 4 -7.15 8.14 -16.23
N PHE A 5 -6.25 8.90 -15.60
CA PHE A 5 -6.56 9.88 -14.54
C PHE A 5 -6.07 11.31 -14.84
N GLY A 6 -5.44 11.55 -15.99
CA GLY A 6 -4.91 12.87 -16.35
C GLY A 6 -3.66 13.32 -15.58
N THR A 7 -3.12 12.46 -14.71
CA THR A 7 -1.87 12.69 -13.96
C THR A 7 -1.06 11.40 -13.77
N GLY A 8 0.26 11.52 -13.64
CA GLY A 8 1.16 10.44 -13.25
C GLY A 8 1.38 10.29 -11.74
N ALA A 9 0.90 11.25 -10.95
CA ALA A 9 1.08 11.26 -9.49
C ALA A 9 0.20 10.20 -8.81
N ALA A 10 0.53 9.88 -7.55
CA ALA A 10 -0.33 9.06 -6.70
C ALA A 10 -1.70 9.72 -6.54
N THR A 11 -2.77 8.92 -6.65
CA THR A 11 -4.16 9.41 -6.59
C THR A 11 -4.58 9.81 -5.17
N ASN A 12 -4.04 9.15 -4.16
CA ASN A 12 -4.37 9.38 -2.75
C ASN A 12 -3.12 9.74 -1.94
N SER A 13 -3.33 10.49 -0.86
CA SER A 13 -2.28 10.71 0.15
C SER A 13 -2.09 9.49 1.05
N THR A 14 -0.95 9.44 1.76
CA THR A 14 -0.65 8.38 2.73
C THR A 14 -1.64 8.30 3.89
N LYS A 15 -2.47 9.34 4.12
CA LYS A 15 -3.57 9.29 5.10
C LYS A 15 -4.62 8.25 4.73
N GLY A 16 -4.76 7.89 3.46
CA GLY A 16 -5.68 6.84 2.98
C GLY A 16 -5.47 5.48 3.66
N ILE A 17 -4.27 5.20 4.17
CA ILE A 17 -3.94 3.98 4.92
C ILE A 17 -4.88 3.78 6.12
N TYR A 18 -5.24 4.86 6.81
CA TYR A 18 -6.11 4.76 7.98
C TYR A 18 -7.58 4.50 7.64
N HIS A 19 -7.98 4.73 6.39
CA HIS A 19 -9.37 4.60 5.93
C HIS A 19 -9.61 3.36 5.07
N ALA A 20 -8.57 2.75 4.49
CA ALA A 20 -8.71 1.55 3.67
C ALA A 20 -9.08 0.33 4.52
N ASP A 21 -10.05 -0.49 4.11
CA ASP A 21 -10.40 -1.76 4.77
C ASP A 21 -9.56 -2.95 4.27
N LEU A 22 -9.03 -2.81 3.06
CA LEU A 22 -8.22 -3.80 2.37
C LEU A 22 -7.00 -3.11 1.75
N PHE A 23 -5.83 -3.69 1.97
CA PHE A 23 -4.59 -3.35 1.28
C PHE A 23 -4.28 -4.39 0.23
N MET A 24 -3.97 -3.94 -0.99
CA MET A 24 -3.45 -4.78 -2.06
C MET A 24 -2.08 -4.26 -2.44
N VAL A 25 -1.05 -5.06 -2.18
CA VAL A 25 0.34 -4.73 -2.51
C VAL A 25 0.76 -5.63 -3.66
N ILE A 26 1.10 -5.03 -4.80
CA ILE A 26 1.45 -5.76 -6.03
C ILE A 26 2.82 -5.28 -6.49
N GLY A 27 3.77 -6.21 -6.66
CA GLY A 27 5.11 -5.91 -7.19
C GLY A 27 5.86 -4.83 -6.41
N ALA A 28 5.64 -4.74 -5.10
CA ALA A 28 6.23 -3.70 -4.26
C ALA A 28 6.52 -4.22 -2.85
N ASN A 29 7.67 -3.80 -2.29
CA ASN A 29 8.05 -4.06 -0.91
C ASN A 29 8.12 -2.74 -0.11
N PRO A 30 6.98 -2.23 0.40
CA PRO A 30 6.95 -0.97 1.13
C PRO A 30 7.72 -1.01 2.45
N THR A 31 7.95 -2.19 3.04
CA THR A 31 8.74 -2.29 4.28
C THR A 31 10.22 -2.03 4.07
N ASN A 32 10.75 -2.31 2.88
CA ASN A 32 12.12 -1.99 2.50
C ASN A 32 12.21 -0.59 1.85
N ALA A 33 11.39 -0.32 0.84
CA ALA A 33 11.48 0.91 0.05
C ALA A 33 10.91 2.15 0.78
N HIS A 34 9.90 1.97 1.63
CA HIS A 34 9.24 3.05 2.37
C HIS A 34 8.90 2.64 3.81
N PRO A 35 9.89 2.44 4.69
CA PRO A 35 9.72 1.74 5.97
C PRO A 35 8.60 2.32 6.84
N VAL A 36 8.44 3.64 6.88
CA VAL A 36 7.36 4.31 7.63
C VAL A 36 5.97 3.96 7.09
N THR A 37 5.80 3.93 5.76
CA THR A 37 4.54 3.53 5.11
C THR A 37 4.28 2.05 5.32
N GLY A 38 5.30 1.20 5.16
CA GLY A 38 5.19 -0.23 5.43
C GLY A 38 4.80 -0.53 6.87
N ALA A 39 5.40 0.17 7.85
CA ALA A 39 5.03 0.04 9.26
C ALA A 39 3.58 0.44 9.53
N LYS A 40 3.10 1.54 8.92
CA LYS A 40 1.70 1.97 9.05
C LYS A 40 0.72 0.95 8.46
N ILE A 41 1.02 0.38 7.29
CA ILE A 41 0.19 -0.69 6.70
C ILE A 41 0.16 -1.90 7.64
N LYS A 42 1.33 -2.37 8.12
CA LYS A 42 1.42 -3.46 9.09
C LYS A 42 0.59 -3.20 10.34
N GLN A 43 0.67 -2.00 10.92
CA GLN A 43 -0.12 -1.61 12.08
C GLN A 43 -1.64 -1.69 11.83
N GLN A 44 -2.11 -1.29 10.65
CA GLN A 44 -3.54 -1.40 10.32
C GLN A 44 -3.96 -2.86 10.15
N VAL A 45 -3.13 -3.68 9.52
CA VAL A 45 -3.39 -5.12 9.37
C VAL A 45 -3.44 -5.83 10.73
N MET A 46 -2.54 -5.49 11.65
CA MET A 46 -2.59 -5.97 13.04
C MET A 46 -3.87 -5.55 13.78
N LYS A 47 -4.54 -4.47 13.36
CA LYS A 47 -5.84 -4.03 13.87
C LYS A 47 -7.03 -4.73 13.20
N GLY A 48 -6.79 -5.76 12.39
CA GLY A 48 -7.83 -6.57 11.75
C GLY A 48 -8.14 -6.19 10.31
N LYS A 49 -7.43 -5.21 9.72
CA LYS A 49 -7.59 -4.87 8.30
C LYS A 49 -6.97 -5.95 7.42
N LYS A 50 -7.50 -6.12 6.20
CA LYS A 50 -7.08 -7.19 5.30
C LYS A 50 -5.87 -6.77 4.47
N LEU A 51 -4.99 -7.72 4.16
CA LEU A 51 -3.83 -7.52 3.29
C LEU A 51 -3.73 -8.68 2.29
N ILE A 52 -3.58 -8.33 1.02
CA ILE A 52 -3.24 -9.25 -0.07
C ILE A 52 -1.90 -8.78 -0.65
N VAL A 53 -0.95 -9.70 -0.78
CA VAL A 53 0.35 -9.45 -1.39
C VAL A 53 0.48 -10.30 -2.64
N LEU A 54 0.73 -9.65 -3.77
CA LEU A 54 1.02 -10.26 -5.06
C LEU A 54 2.43 -9.85 -5.48
N ASP A 55 3.42 -10.56 -4.97
CA ASP A 55 4.83 -10.37 -5.30
C ASP A 55 5.44 -11.76 -5.61
N PRO A 56 6.14 -11.95 -6.74
CA PRO A 56 6.80 -13.22 -7.03
C PRO A 56 7.92 -13.55 -6.04
N ASN A 57 8.46 -12.56 -5.34
CA ASN A 57 9.50 -12.76 -4.34
C ASN A 57 8.87 -12.94 -2.95
N PHE A 58 9.34 -13.95 -2.22
CA PHE A 58 8.98 -14.13 -0.82
C PHE A 58 9.86 -13.21 0.05
N HIS A 59 9.25 -12.22 0.71
CA HIS A 59 9.91 -11.22 1.56
C HIS A 59 9.21 -11.04 2.90
#